data_AF-A0A1Q6Z8W6-F1
#
_entry.id   AF-A0A1Q6Z8W6-F1
#
_cell.length_a   1.000
_cell.length_b   1.000
_cell.length_c   1.000
_cell.angle_alpha   90.00
_cell.angle_beta   90.00
_cell.angle_gamma   90.00
#
_symmetry.space_group_name_H-M   'P 1'
#
loop_
_entity.id
_entity.type
_entity.pdbx_description
1 polymer ?
#
loop_
_entity_poly.entity_id
_entity_poly.type
_entity_poly.pdbx_seq_one_letter_code
_entity_poly.pdbx_strand_id
1 'polypeptide(L)'
;MITFGFDIETTGLDPFQNEIITIRYRRGGDNFVWKSWDYGSGSEAETRIILEFLDKWQHIPRKLKGGQGDVFVGFNVEKFDVPFLLVRAIRLGIGGRSGWPDTELWWNIAGHPSYLDLYQLLGDHLMGFEMEKMHGWNLWRDNWKASPRTLRTQAILYCRTIRQRRTR
;
A
#
# COMPACT_ATOMS: atom_id res chain seq x y z
N MET A 1 1.81 -13.49 -16.09
CA MET A 1 2.37 -13.54 -14.71
C MET A 1 1.42 -12.79 -13.77
N ILE A 2 1.57 -12.91 -12.46
CA ILE A 2 0.77 -12.11 -11.51
C ILE A 2 1.59 -10.90 -11.09
N THR A 3 1.00 -9.73 -11.22
CA THR A 3 1.45 -8.51 -10.55
C THR A 3 0.45 -8.22 -9.44
N PHE A 4 0.92 -8.19 -8.20
CA PHE A 4 0.12 -7.63 -7.12
C PHE A 4 0.08 -6.12 -7.35
N GLY A 5 -1.13 -5.57 -7.45
CA GLY A 5 -1.41 -4.17 -7.70
C GLY A 5 -0.69 -3.27 -6.71
N PHE A 6 -0.56 -2.00 -7.09
CA PHE A 6 0.07 -1.05 -6.18
C PHE A 6 -0.82 -0.81 -4.97
N ASP A 7 -0.17 -0.47 -3.87
CA ASP A 7 -0.74 -0.11 -2.59
C ASP A 7 -0.03 1.15 -2.11
N ILE A 8 -0.81 2.08 -1.55
CA ILE A 8 -0.31 3.38 -1.10
C ILE A 8 -0.48 3.55 0.41
N GLU A 9 0.52 4.18 1.03
CA GLU A 9 0.40 4.70 2.38
C GLU A 9 0.28 6.22 2.30
N THR A 10 -0.62 6.80 3.09
CA THR A 10 -0.99 8.22 3.02
C THR A 10 -0.99 8.86 4.39
N THR A 11 -0.89 10.19 4.46
CA THR A 11 -0.99 10.92 5.74
C THR A 11 -2.44 11.01 6.28
N GLY A 12 -3.42 10.56 5.50
CA GLY A 12 -4.84 10.56 5.82
C GLY A 12 -5.68 10.20 4.58
N LEU A 13 -7.00 10.19 4.73
CA LEU A 13 -7.91 9.60 3.74
C LEU A 13 -8.42 10.56 2.66
N ASP A 14 -8.14 11.86 2.77
CA ASP A 14 -8.60 12.86 1.81
C ASP A 14 -7.50 13.18 0.77
N PRO A 15 -7.62 12.76 -0.50
CA PRO A 15 -6.60 13.05 -1.52
C PRO A 15 -6.46 14.54 -1.84
N PHE A 16 -7.40 15.39 -1.40
CA PHE A 16 -7.29 16.84 -1.57
C PHE A 16 -6.41 17.49 -0.49
N GLN A 17 -6.19 16.85 0.65
CA GLN A 17 -5.44 17.41 1.78
C GLN A 17 -4.23 16.56 2.18
N ASN A 18 -4.32 15.25 1.98
CA ASN A 18 -3.33 14.29 2.39
C ASN A 18 -2.38 13.92 1.25
N GLU A 19 -1.17 13.55 1.64
CA GLU A 19 -0.07 13.21 0.75
C GLU A 19 0.13 11.70 0.71
N ILE A 20 0.60 11.20 -0.43
CA ILE A 20 1.15 9.86 -0.55
C ILE A 20 2.57 9.87 0.03
N ILE A 21 2.84 8.97 0.98
CA ILE A 21 4.16 8.84 1.62
C ILE A 21 4.89 7.57 1.20
N THR A 22 4.16 6.57 0.70
CA THR A 22 4.77 5.36 0.15
C THR A 22 3.90 4.81 -0.98
N ILE A 23 4.54 4.32 -2.04
CA ILE A 23 3.90 3.50 -3.07
C ILE A 23 4.67 2.19 -3.15
N ARG A 24 3.96 1.06 -3.19
CA ARG A 24 4.58 -0.25 -3.36
C ARG A 24 3.79 -1.14 -4.30
N TYR A 25 4.46 -2.06 -4.98
CA TYR A 25 3.81 -3.19 -5.65
C TYR A 25 4.74 -4.42 -5.66
N ARG A 26 4.21 -5.59 -5.99
CA ARG A 26 4.99 -6.83 -6.09
C ARG A 26 4.78 -7.53 -7.42
N ARG A 27 5.86 -7.91 -8.09
CA ARG A 27 5.81 -8.59 -9.39
C ARG A 27 6.94 -9.61 -9.51
N GLY A 28 6.63 -10.83 -9.95
CA GLY A 28 7.67 -11.84 -10.20
C GLY A 28 8.47 -12.28 -8.96
N GLY A 29 7.95 -12.03 -7.75
CA GLY A 29 8.65 -12.29 -6.48
C GLY A 29 9.30 -11.05 -5.87
N ASP A 30 9.61 -10.05 -6.70
CA ASP A 30 10.29 -8.81 -6.30
C ASP A 30 9.32 -7.76 -5.75
N ASN A 31 9.77 -7.02 -4.73
CA ASN A 31 9.04 -5.88 -4.16
C ASN A 31 9.65 -4.57 -4.65
N PHE A 32 8.79 -3.69 -5.16
CA PHE A 32 9.15 -2.34 -5.57
C PHE A 32 8.50 -1.37 -4.59
N VAL A 33 9.29 -0.50 -3.98
CA VAL A 33 8.82 0.41 -2.91
C VAL A 33 9.51 1.76 -3.08
N TRP A 34 8.73 2.82 -3.09
CA TRP A 34 9.19 4.21 -3.08
C TRP A 34 8.68 4.88 -1.81
N LYS A 35 9.56 5.55 -1.08
CA LYS A 35 9.27 6.17 0.21
C LYS A 35 9.62 7.64 0.16
N SER A 36 8.70 8.52 0.55
CA SER A 36 8.89 9.97 0.41
C SER A 36 10.14 10.50 1.14
N TRP A 37 10.47 9.93 2.30
CA TRP A 37 11.64 10.35 3.09
C TRP A 37 12.99 10.02 2.45
N ASP A 38 13.04 9.20 1.41
CA ASP A 38 14.25 8.98 0.60
C ASP A 38 14.50 10.16 -0.38
N TYR A 39 13.50 11.04 -0.56
CA TYR A 39 13.51 12.17 -1.50
C TYR A 39 13.31 13.54 -0.83
N GLY A 40 13.23 13.60 0.50
CA GLY A 40 13.00 14.83 1.26
C GLY A 40 11.61 14.90 1.88
N SER A 41 10.94 16.05 1.77
CA SER A 41 9.65 16.30 2.45
C SER A 41 8.67 17.07 1.57
N GLY A 42 7.36 16.90 1.84
CA GLY A 42 6.28 17.64 1.20
C GLY A 42 6.07 17.27 -0.27
N SER A 43 5.43 18.18 -1.01
CA SER A 43 4.97 17.93 -2.38
C SER A 43 6.07 17.56 -3.39
N GLU A 44 7.31 18.01 -3.21
CA GLU A 44 8.41 17.61 -4.10
C GLU A 44 8.74 16.12 -3.95
N ALA A 45 8.83 15.64 -2.71
CA ALA A 45 9.08 14.23 -2.42
C ALA A 45 7.92 13.35 -2.91
N GLU A 46 6.68 13.77 -2.68
CA GLU A 46 5.49 13.09 -3.21
C GLU A 46 5.50 13.03 -4.75
N THR A 47 5.83 14.13 -5.41
CA THR A 47 5.91 14.20 -6.88
C THR A 47 6.94 13.21 -7.42
N ARG A 48 8.12 13.12 -6.78
CA ARG A 48 9.19 12.21 -7.19
C ARG A 48 8.78 10.74 -7.05
N ILE A 49 8.20 10.35 -5.90
CA ILE A 49 7.78 8.94 -5.73
C ILE A 49 6.69 8.55 -6.73
N ILE A 50 5.76 9.45 -7.07
CA ILE A 50 4.72 9.17 -8.07
C ILE A 50 5.35 9.01 -9.45
N LEU A 51 6.24 9.92 -9.86
CA LEU A 51 6.88 9.85 -11.17
C LEU A 51 7.75 8.60 -11.32
N GLU A 52 8.55 8.24 -10.32
CA GLU A 52 9.39 7.03 -10.39
C GLU A 52 8.57 5.75 -10.35
N PHE A 53 7.50 5.72 -9.55
CA PHE A 53 6.52 4.65 -9.60
C PHE A 53 5.93 4.51 -10.99
N LEU A 54 5.41 5.60 -11.56
CA LEU A 54 4.77 5.62 -12.87
C LEU A 54 5.74 5.20 -13.99
N ASP A 55 6.99 5.66 -13.93
CA ASP A 55 8.04 5.27 -14.87
C ASP A 55 8.30 3.77 -14.85
N LYS A 56 8.33 3.12 -13.69
CA LYS A 56 8.41 1.65 -13.64
C LYS A 56 7.09 0.97 -14.02
N TRP A 57 5.97 1.50 -13.56
CA TRP A 57 4.65 0.89 -13.67
C TRP A 57 4.18 0.76 -15.12
N GLN A 58 4.43 1.78 -15.95
CA GLN A 58 4.00 1.79 -17.37
C GLN A 58 4.60 0.65 -18.19
N HIS A 59 5.77 0.15 -17.80
CA HIS A 59 6.46 -0.91 -18.52
C HIS A 59 5.97 -2.33 -18.16
N ILE A 60 5.01 -2.45 -17.25
CA ILE A 60 4.42 -3.76 -16.92
C ILE A 60 3.47 -4.20 -18.06
N PRO A 61 3.70 -5.36 -18.69
CA PRO A 61 2.84 -5.87 -19.76
C PRO A 61 1.38 -5.99 -19.30
N ARG A 62 0.47 -5.32 -20.00
CA ARG A 62 -0.97 -5.33 -19.66
C ARG A 62 -1.67 -6.46 -20.39
N LYS A 63 -2.57 -7.18 -19.70
CA LYS A 63 -3.38 -8.23 -20.34
C LYS A 63 -4.53 -7.60 -21.11
N LEU A 64 -4.26 -7.17 -22.34
CA LEU A 64 -5.30 -6.79 -23.31
C LEU A 64 -6.01 -8.05 -23.84
N LYS A 65 -7.21 -7.89 -24.40
CA LYS A 65 -8.04 -9.02 -24.88
C LYS A 65 -7.24 -9.91 -25.86
N GLY A 66 -6.94 -11.14 -25.45
CA GLY A 66 -6.14 -12.12 -26.22
C GLY A 66 -4.62 -12.05 -26.05
N GLY A 67 -4.11 -11.11 -25.23
CA GLY A 67 -2.67 -10.92 -24.99
C GLY A 67 -2.11 -11.74 -23.80
N GLN A 68 -0.78 -11.81 -23.73
CA GLN A 68 -0.02 -12.55 -22.69
C GLN A 68 0.46 -11.67 -21.51
N GLY A 69 -0.22 -10.56 -21.24
CA GLY A 69 0.17 -9.65 -20.16
C GLY A 69 -0.11 -10.16 -18.74
N ASP A 70 0.23 -9.35 -17.75
CA ASP A 70 0.03 -9.66 -16.35
C ASP A 70 -1.43 -9.51 -15.92
N VAL A 71 -1.82 -10.36 -14.97
CA VAL A 71 -3.04 -10.17 -14.19
C VAL A 71 -2.68 -9.31 -12.98
N PHE A 72 -3.42 -8.24 -12.76
CA PHE A 72 -3.22 -7.32 -11.64
C PHE A 72 -4.13 -7.74 -10.50
N VAL A 73 -3.61 -7.97 -9.30
CA VAL A 73 -4.39 -8.42 -8.15
C VAL A 73 -4.18 -7.47 -6.98
N GLY A 74 -5.24 -6.88 -6.44
CA GLY A 74 -5.16 -5.90 -5.36
C GLY A 74 -6.27 -6.11 -4.32
N PHE A 75 -6.24 -5.34 -3.23
CA PHE A 75 -7.33 -5.31 -2.25
C PHE A 75 -7.80 -3.88 -2.05
N ASN A 76 -9.09 -3.61 -2.34
CA ASN A 76 -9.71 -2.29 -2.23
C ASN A 76 -9.07 -1.21 -3.13
N VAL A 77 -8.32 -1.64 -4.15
CA VAL A 77 -7.51 -0.77 -5.02
C VAL A 77 -8.40 0.14 -5.85
N GLU A 78 -9.55 -0.35 -6.33
CA GLU A 78 -10.45 0.46 -7.16
C GLU A 78 -11.20 1.52 -6.36
N LYS A 79 -11.36 1.31 -5.05
CA LYS A 79 -12.07 2.24 -4.15
C LYS A 79 -11.15 3.26 -3.49
N PHE A 80 -9.87 2.94 -3.29
CA PHE A 80 -8.95 3.79 -2.55
C PHE A 80 -7.69 4.13 -3.34
N ASP A 81 -6.80 3.17 -3.58
CA ASP A 81 -5.45 3.45 -4.11
C ASP A 81 -5.48 4.14 -5.49
N VAL A 82 -6.30 3.61 -6.42
CA VAL A 82 -6.45 4.16 -7.78
C VAL A 82 -6.98 5.59 -7.78
N PRO A 83 -8.17 5.89 -7.20
CA PRO A 83 -8.69 7.24 -7.21
C PRO A 83 -7.79 8.21 -6.43
N PHE A 84 -7.19 7.79 -5.31
CA PHE A 84 -6.31 8.65 -4.53
C PHE A 84 -5.06 9.03 -5.34
N LEU A 85 -4.37 8.05 -5.94
CA LEU A 85 -3.19 8.30 -6.76
C LEU A 85 -3.49 9.20 -7.95
N LEU A 86 -4.61 8.97 -8.65
CA LEU A 86 -5.00 9.78 -9.80
C LEU A 86 -5.25 11.25 -9.42
N VAL A 87 -5.99 11.49 -8.33
CA VAL A 87 -6.26 12.85 -7.83
C VAL A 87 -4.96 13.55 -7.43
N ARG A 88 -4.07 12.87 -6.69
CA ARG A 88 -2.77 13.45 -6.29
C ARG A 88 -1.91 13.79 -7.50
N ALA A 89 -1.80 12.88 -8.47
CA ALA A 89 -1.01 13.12 -9.67
C ALA A 89 -1.52 14.34 -10.47
N ILE A 90 -2.83 14.51 -10.61
CA ILE A 90 -3.41 15.71 -11.25
C ILE A 90 -3.10 16.96 -10.42
N ARG A 91 -3.30 16.92 -9.10
CA ARG A 91 -3.08 18.09 -8.21
C ARG A 91 -1.63 18.56 -8.14
N LEU A 92 -0.67 17.65 -8.28
CA LEU A 92 0.75 17.96 -8.34
C LEU A 92 1.20 18.42 -9.75
N GLY A 93 0.26 18.55 -10.68
CA GLY A 93 0.54 18.92 -12.07
C GLY A 93 1.42 17.88 -12.77
N ILE A 94 1.31 16.60 -12.40
CA ILE A 94 1.94 15.50 -13.15
C ILE A 94 1.15 15.24 -14.43
N GLY A 95 -0.19 15.22 -14.30
CA GLY A 95 -1.10 15.27 -15.44
C GLY A 95 -0.87 16.54 -16.26
N GLY A 96 -0.64 16.38 -17.57
CA GLY A 96 -0.37 17.48 -18.50
C GLY A 96 1.11 17.78 -18.72
N ARG A 97 2.04 17.08 -18.04
CA ARG A 97 3.47 17.15 -18.39
C ARG A 97 3.73 16.47 -19.73
N SER A 98 4.78 16.88 -20.45
CA SER A 98 5.12 16.31 -21.77
C SER A 98 5.34 14.80 -21.77
N GLY A 99 5.76 14.21 -20.65
CA GLY A 99 5.90 12.76 -20.48
C GLY A 99 4.69 12.07 -19.83
N TRP A 100 3.71 12.83 -19.34
CA TRP A 100 2.52 12.31 -18.65
C TRP A 100 1.27 13.14 -19.00
N PRO A 101 0.77 13.08 -20.25
CA PRO A 101 -0.55 13.61 -20.57
C PRO A 101 -1.64 12.96 -19.69
N ASP A 102 -2.72 13.69 -19.40
CA ASP A 102 -3.81 13.20 -18.55
C ASP A 102 -4.38 11.86 -19.02
N THR A 103 -4.44 11.64 -20.34
CA THR A 103 -4.89 10.39 -20.94
C THR A 103 -3.95 9.24 -20.60
N GLU A 104 -2.64 9.43 -20.71
CA GLU A 104 -1.64 8.41 -20.40
C GLU A 104 -1.61 8.09 -18.91
N LEU A 105 -1.76 9.12 -18.06
CA LEU A 105 -1.88 8.96 -16.62
C LEU A 105 -3.10 8.10 -16.27
N TRP A 106 -4.28 8.41 -16.85
CA TRP A 106 -5.51 7.66 -16.62
C TRP A 106 -5.38 6.21 -17.11
N TRP A 107 -4.85 5.99 -18.32
CA TRP A 107 -4.69 4.67 -18.89
C TRP A 107 -3.71 3.80 -18.09
N ASN A 108 -2.62 4.38 -17.56
CA ASN A 108 -1.64 3.61 -16.79
C ASN A 108 -2.09 3.29 -15.37
N ILE A 109 -2.83 4.19 -14.72
CA ILE A 109 -3.29 3.99 -13.33
C ILE A 109 -4.57 3.14 -13.28
N ALA A 110 -5.56 3.48 -14.11
CA ALA A 110 -6.94 2.99 -14.02
C ALA A 110 -7.38 2.18 -15.24
N GLY A 111 -7.12 2.66 -16.46
CA GLY A 111 -7.78 2.13 -17.65
C GLY A 111 -7.24 0.79 -18.16
N HIS A 112 -5.92 0.59 -18.16
CA HIS A 112 -5.29 -0.63 -18.67
C HIS A 112 -5.08 -1.73 -17.63
N PRO A 113 -4.75 -1.46 -16.36
CA PRO A 113 -4.64 -2.52 -15.38
C PRO A 113 -6.03 -3.12 -15.13
N SER A 114 -6.27 -4.33 -15.62
CA SER A 114 -7.47 -5.10 -15.25
C SER A 114 -7.28 -5.66 -13.86
N TYR A 115 -7.63 -4.88 -12.84
CA TYR A 115 -7.53 -5.30 -11.45
C TYR A 115 -8.55 -6.41 -11.17
N LEU A 116 -8.06 -7.50 -10.58
CA LEU A 116 -8.86 -8.39 -9.77
C LEU A 116 -8.85 -7.83 -8.35
N ASP A 117 -9.84 -7.02 -8.02
CA ASP A 117 -9.98 -6.45 -6.68
C ASP A 117 -10.57 -7.50 -5.73
N LEU A 118 -9.73 -8.01 -4.83
CA LEU A 118 -10.10 -9.02 -3.85
C LEU A 118 -11.19 -8.54 -2.89
N TYR A 119 -11.36 -7.23 -2.70
CA TYR A 119 -12.48 -6.70 -1.91
C TYR A 119 -13.82 -7.08 -2.54
N GLN A 120 -13.93 -7.10 -3.88
CA GLN A 120 -15.18 -7.48 -4.56
C GLN A 120 -15.52 -8.97 -4.40
N LEU A 121 -14.49 -9.81 -4.23
CA LEU A 121 -14.66 -11.26 -4.08
C LEU A 121 -14.87 -11.69 -2.63
N LEU A 122 -14.16 -11.04 -1.70
CA LEU A 122 -14.09 -11.43 -0.30
C LEU A 122 -15.04 -10.59 0.57
N GLY A 123 -15.47 -9.43 0.08
CA GLY A 123 -16.30 -8.48 0.82
C GLY A 123 -15.71 -8.16 2.20
N ASP A 124 -16.60 -8.00 3.17
CA ASP A 124 -16.22 -7.70 4.56
C ASP A 124 -15.80 -8.94 5.36
N HIS A 125 -15.79 -10.15 4.76
CA HIS A 125 -15.42 -11.37 5.48
C HIS A 125 -13.95 -11.35 5.96
N LEU A 126 -13.08 -10.55 5.34
CA LEU A 126 -11.73 -10.27 5.84
C LEU A 126 -11.69 -9.22 6.97
N MET A 127 -12.67 -8.33 7.07
CA MET A 127 -12.76 -7.38 8.20
C MET A 127 -13.04 -8.10 9.52
N GLY A 128 -13.71 -9.26 9.47
CA GLY A 128 -13.93 -10.14 10.62
C GLY A 128 -12.64 -10.70 11.24
N PHE A 129 -11.55 -10.81 10.48
CA PHE A 129 -10.25 -11.27 10.98
C PHE A 129 -9.55 -10.24 11.90
N GLU A 130 -9.88 -8.96 11.78
CA GLU A 130 -9.41 -7.92 12.70
C GLU A 130 -10.19 -7.90 14.02
N MET A 131 -11.48 -8.23 13.98
CA MET A 131 -12.35 -8.25 15.17
C MET A 131 -12.00 -9.39 16.15
N GLU A 132 -11.57 -10.56 15.67
CA GLU A 132 -11.05 -11.63 16.52
C GLU A 132 -9.72 -11.28 17.19
N LYS A 133 -8.89 -10.44 16.56
CA LYS A 133 -7.69 -9.89 17.22
C LYS A 133 -8.06 -8.82 18.25
N MET A 134 -9.12 -8.04 18.04
CA MET A 134 -9.55 -7.02 19.00
C MET A 134 -10.08 -7.57 20.33
N HIS A 135 -10.57 -8.82 20.37
CA HIS A 135 -10.91 -9.49 21.64
C HIS A 135 -9.66 -9.85 22.48
N GLY A 136 -8.48 -9.96 21.85
CA GLY A 136 -7.19 -10.05 22.55
C GLY A 136 -6.59 -8.70 22.95
N TRP A 137 -7.01 -7.59 22.33
CA TRP A 137 -6.48 -6.25 22.59
C TRP A 137 -7.07 -5.58 23.83
N ASN A 138 -8.28 -5.96 24.27
CA ASN A 138 -8.85 -5.43 25.52
C ASN A 138 -8.06 -5.88 26.76
N LEU A 139 -7.38 -7.04 26.71
CA LEU A 139 -6.43 -7.48 27.76
C LEU A 139 -5.11 -6.70 27.77
N TRP A 140 -4.74 -6.07 26.65
CA TRP A 140 -3.50 -5.29 26.51
C TRP A 140 -3.68 -3.82 26.90
N ARG A 141 -4.86 -3.26 26.63
CA ARG A 141 -5.17 -1.85 26.92
C ARG A 141 -5.27 -1.55 28.42
N ASP A 142 -5.75 -2.52 29.20
CA ASP A 142 -5.86 -2.38 30.67
C ASP A 142 -4.52 -2.47 31.40
N ASN A 143 -3.49 -3.07 30.77
CA ASN A 143 -2.14 -3.15 31.32
C ASN A 143 -1.23 -1.96 30.96
N TRP A 144 -1.61 -1.10 30.01
CA TRP A 144 -0.81 0.05 29.60
C TRP A 144 -0.85 1.21 30.62
N LYS A 145 -1.76 1.19 31.59
CA LYS A 145 -1.84 2.19 32.67
C LYS A 145 -0.89 1.92 33.85
N ALA A 146 -0.10 0.84 33.82
CA ALA A 146 0.85 0.53 34.88
C ALA A 146 2.27 1.02 34.52
N SER A 147 2.69 2.09 35.19
CA SER A 147 4.06 2.57 35.48
C SER A 147 5.25 2.02 34.66
N PRO A 148 6.17 2.87 34.15
CA PRO A 148 7.31 2.48 33.28
C PRO A 148 8.28 1.41 33.81
N ARG A 149 8.19 0.99 35.08
CA ARG A 149 9.09 -0.01 35.67
C ARG A 149 8.71 -1.46 35.35
N THR A 150 7.48 -1.73 34.89
CA THR A 150 6.99 -3.11 34.62
C THR A 150 7.30 -3.63 33.21
N LEU A 151 7.54 -2.74 32.24
CA LEU A 151 7.77 -3.09 30.83
C LEU A 151 9.12 -3.79 30.57
N ARG A 152 10.16 -3.48 31.36
CA ARG A 152 11.47 -4.16 31.24
C ARG A 152 11.41 -5.63 31.66
N THR A 153 10.64 -5.95 32.69
CA THR A 153 10.55 -7.32 33.23
C THR A 153 9.69 -8.21 32.33
N GLN A 154 8.64 -7.67 31.72
CA GLN A 154 7.76 -8.43 30.81
C GLN A 154 8.41 -8.70 29.43
N ALA A 155 9.18 -7.75 28.89
CA ALA A 155 9.96 -7.98 27.66
C ALA A 155 11.03 -9.07 27.82
N ILE A 156 11.65 -9.17 29.01
CA ILE A 156 12.65 -10.22 29.32
C ILE A 156 12.00 -11.60 29.44
N LEU A 157 10.77 -11.70 29.97
CA LEU A 157 10.02 -12.95 30.06
C LEU A 157 9.54 -13.45 28.69
N TYR A 158 9.06 -12.55 27.82
CA TYR A 158 8.61 -12.92 26.47
C TYR A 158 9.76 -13.47 25.59
N CYS A 159 10.95 -12.86 25.67
CA CYS A 159 12.14 -13.36 24.97
C CYS A 159 12.64 -14.73 25.49
N ARG A 160 12.38 -15.08 26.75
CA ARG A 160 12.73 -16.41 27.31
C ARG A 160 11.79 -17.51 26.83
N THR A 161 10.49 -17.22 26.69
CA THR A 161 9.50 -18.21 26.24
C THR A 161 9.67 -18.59 24.76
N ILE A 162 10.09 -17.64 23.92
CA ILE A 162 10.39 -17.92 22.50
C ILE A 162 11.65 -18.77 22.34
N ARG A 163 12.63 -18.63 23.24
CA ARG A 163 13.88 -19.41 23.18
C ARG A 163 13.70 -20.88 23.58
N GLN A 164 12.74 -21.19 24.46
CA GLN A 164 12.44 -22.57 24.88
C GLN A 164 11.60 -23.38 23.86
N ARG A 165 10.94 -22.71 22.90
CA ARG A 165 10.17 -23.39 21.83
C ARG A 165 10.99 -23.70 20.56
N ARG A 166 12.27 -23.32 20.50
CA ARG A 166 13.18 -23.62 19.38
C ARG A 166 14.18 -24.76 19.66
N THR A 167 14.04 -25.45 20.79
CA THR A 167 14.93 -26.57 21.19
C THR A 167 14.16 -27.84 21.59
N ARG A 168 12.94 -28.01 21.07
CA ARG A 168 12.24 -29.30 21.03
C ARG A 168 11.84 -29.62 19.61
#